data_AF-A0A852JGQ6-F1
#
_entry.id   AF-A0A852JGQ6-F1
#
_cell.length_a   1.000
_cell.length_b   1.000
_cell.length_c   1.000
_cell.angle_alpha   90.00
_cell.angle_beta   90.00
_cell.angle_gamma   90.00
#
_symmetry.space_group_name_H-M   'P 1'
#
loop_
_entity.id
_entity.type
_entity.pdbx_description
1 polymer ?
#
loop_
_entity_poly.entity_id
_entity_poly.type
_entity_poly.pdbx_seq_one_letter_code
_entity_poly.pdbx_strand_id
1 'polypeptide(L)'
;RGRRQPEGSQGSQCSQYDTDPATAPESSDERDSEQWHRLYPPISSPGTRQRYKADFGQELRRYKELCAHMDGLNERLAQLAAQLDEVPEDSAQYQALAEEYNHLKDVKRSPEYQDKKQESKALRNKLFHIKRMVSDYDKL
;
A
#
# COMPACT_ATOMS: atom_id res chain seq x y z
N ARG A 1 7.78 -37.40 -8.54
CA ARG A 1 6.78 -36.49 -9.14
C ARG A 1 6.56 -35.32 -8.17
N GLY A 2 7.24 -34.20 -8.40
CA GLY A 2 7.23 -33.06 -7.49
C GLY A 2 5.89 -32.31 -7.53
N ARG A 3 5.28 -32.11 -6.36
CA ARG A 3 4.23 -31.11 -6.16
C ARG A 3 4.95 -29.80 -5.82
N ARG A 4 4.98 -28.88 -6.78
CA ARG A 4 5.37 -27.48 -6.52
C ARG A 4 4.28 -26.85 -5.67
N GLN A 5 4.66 -26.37 -4.49
CA GLN A 5 3.85 -25.48 -3.68
C GLN A 5 3.66 -24.16 -4.47
N PRO A 6 2.49 -23.50 -4.39
CA PRO A 6 2.41 -22.13 -4.87
C PRO A 6 3.22 -21.27 -3.90
N GLU A 7 4.26 -20.63 -4.41
CA GLU A 7 5.04 -19.66 -3.64
C GLU A 7 4.09 -18.61 -3.07
N GLY A 8 4.17 -18.45 -1.75
CA GLY A 8 3.45 -17.42 -1.03
C GLY A 8 3.76 -16.09 -1.70
N SER A 9 2.72 -15.46 -2.23
CA SER A 9 2.79 -14.04 -2.54
C SER A 9 3.18 -13.37 -1.23
N GLN A 10 4.43 -12.91 -1.12
CA GLN A 10 4.84 -11.96 -0.09
C GLN A 10 3.89 -10.77 -0.26
N GLY A 11 2.80 -10.78 0.51
CA GLY A 11 1.79 -9.75 0.45
C GLY A 11 2.46 -8.46 0.85
N SER A 12 2.48 -7.49 -0.05
CA SER A 12 2.96 -6.14 0.25
C SER A 12 2.32 -5.67 1.56
N GLN A 13 3.13 -5.27 2.52
CA GLN A 13 2.69 -4.87 3.86
C GLN A 13 1.91 -3.55 3.83
N CYS A 14 1.76 -2.95 2.66
CA CYS A 14 0.77 -1.95 2.29
C CYS A 14 -0.63 -2.14 2.91
N SER A 15 -1.11 -3.38 3.03
CA SER A 15 -2.42 -3.63 3.66
C SER A 15 -2.43 -3.38 5.17
N GLN A 16 -1.28 -3.33 5.84
CA GLN A 16 -1.17 -3.22 7.28
C GLN A 16 -1.27 -1.76 7.77
N TYR A 17 -1.05 -0.78 6.90
CA TYR A 17 -1.12 0.63 7.26
C TYR A 17 -2.54 1.12 7.63
N ASP A 18 -3.59 0.36 7.35
CA ASP A 18 -4.98 0.69 7.75
C ASP A 18 -5.28 0.45 9.24
N THR A 19 -4.33 -0.09 10.03
CA THR A 19 -4.57 -0.45 11.44
C THR A 19 -4.01 0.60 12.41
N ASP A 20 -4.61 1.79 12.46
CA ASP A 20 -4.44 2.71 13.60
C ASP A 20 -5.83 3.13 14.12
N PRO A 21 -6.25 2.72 15.33
CA PRO A 21 -7.58 2.97 15.87
C PRO A 21 -7.58 4.29 16.65
N ALA A 22 -7.70 5.41 15.94
CA ALA A 22 -8.07 6.68 16.58
C ALA A 22 -8.80 7.59 15.59
N THR A 23 -10.14 7.57 15.67
CA THR A 23 -11.06 8.65 15.24
C THR A 23 -11.07 9.02 13.74
N ALA A 24 -11.98 8.39 12.98
CA ALA A 24 -12.78 8.90 11.85
C ALA A 24 -12.11 9.81 10.76
N PRO A 25 -12.40 9.58 9.45
CA PRO A 25 -13.77 9.36 8.99
C PRO A 25 -13.93 8.21 7.98
N GLU A 26 -14.93 7.36 8.21
CA GLU A 26 -15.51 6.49 7.18
C GLU A 26 -15.95 7.27 5.93
N SER A 27 -16.11 8.60 6.02
CA SER A 27 -16.43 9.50 4.92
C SER A 27 -15.40 9.55 3.77
N SER A 28 -14.13 9.18 3.99
CA SER A 28 -13.19 9.11 2.86
C SER A 28 -13.46 7.89 1.98
N ASP A 29 -13.74 6.75 2.61
CA ASP A 29 -13.96 5.48 1.90
C ASP A 29 -15.24 5.53 1.05
N GLU A 30 -16.30 6.14 1.59
CA GLU A 30 -17.56 6.37 0.88
C GLU A 30 -17.38 7.30 -0.33
N ARG A 31 -16.64 8.40 -0.20
CA ARG A 31 -16.37 9.34 -1.31
C ARG A 31 -15.56 8.70 -2.42
N ASP A 32 -14.52 7.94 -2.07
CA ASP A 32 -13.73 7.16 -3.03
C ASP A 32 -14.63 6.15 -3.76
N SER A 33 -15.50 5.43 -3.04
CA SER A 33 -16.40 4.45 -3.65
C SER A 33 -17.34 5.06 -4.69
N GLU A 34 -17.99 6.20 -4.38
CA GLU A 34 -18.90 6.87 -5.31
C GLU A 34 -18.16 7.37 -6.57
N GLN A 35 -16.94 7.88 -6.39
CA GLN A 35 -16.07 8.28 -7.49
C GLN A 35 -15.75 7.11 -8.42
N TRP A 36 -15.38 5.95 -7.89
CA TRP A 36 -15.05 4.78 -8.70
C TRP A 36 -16.27 4.22 -9.44
N HIS A 37 -17.45 4.24 -8.83
CA HIS A 37 -18.70 3.88 -9.50
C HIS A 37 -19.01 4.79 -10.70
N ARG A 38 -18.70 6.10 -10.61
CA ARG A 38 -18.90 7.05 -11.71
C ARG A 38 -17.86 6.88 -12.83
N LEU A 39 -16.59 6.67 -12.49
CA LEU A 39 -15.50 6.56 -13.47
C LEU A 39 -15.44 5.18 -14.14
N TYR A 40 -15.79 4.14 -13.38
CA TYR A 40 -15.77 2.75 -13.80
C TYR A 40 -17.14 2.09 -13.62
N PRO A 41 -18.17 2.49 -14.40
CA PRO A 41 -19.48 1.82 -14.38
C PRO A 41 -19.40 0.35 -14.84
N PRO A 42 -20.49 -0.42 -14.70
CA PRO A 42 -20.58 -1.78 -15.24
C PRO A 42 -20.19 -1.83 -16.72
N ILE A 43 -19.39 -2.82 -17.08
CA ILE A 43 -18.85 -2.97 -18.43
C ILE A 43 -19.94 -3.54 -19.34
N SER A 44 -20.18 -2.89 -20.48
CA SER A 44 -21.16 -3.34 -21.47
C SER A 44 -20.54 -3.75 -22.81
N SER A 45 -19.21 -3.69 -22.95
CA SER A 45 -18.54 -4.02 -24.21
C SER A 45 -17.11 -4.57 -24.03
N PRO A 46 -16.61 -5.37 -24.99
CA PRO A 46 -15.22 -5.85 -24.98
C PRO A 46 -14.19 -4.72 -25.03
N GLY A 47 -14.49 -3.62 -25.73
CA GLY A 47 -13.62 -2.45 -25.81
C GLY A 47 -13.46 -1.77 -24.45
N THR A 48 -14.57 -1.55 -23.74
CA THR A 48 -14.56 -1.02 -22.36
C THR A 48 -13.79 -1.94 -21.41
N ARG A 49 -13.95 -3.26 -21.57
CA ARG A 49 -13.20 -4.26 -20.79
C ARG A 49 -11.70 -4.15 -20.99
N GLN A 50 -11.24 -4.05 -22.23
CA GLN A 50 -9.81 -3.91 -22.51
C GLN A 50 -9.25 -2.62 -21.91
N ARG A 51 -10.00 -1.50 -21.99
CA ARG A 51 -9.61 -0.24 -21.36
C ARG A 51 -9.46 -0.39 -19.84
N TYR A 52 -10.45 -0.99 -19.16
CA TYR A 52 -10.39 -1.18 -17.70
C TYR A 52 -9.21 -2.05 -17.29
N LYS A 53 -8.91 -3.09 -18.07
CA LYS A 53 -7.75 -3.95 -17.83
C LYS A 53 -6.42 -3.20 -17.99
N ALA A 54 -6.31 -2.32 -18.99
CA ALA A 54 -5.13 -1.49 -19.21
C ALA A 54 -4.93 -0.50 -18.05
N ASP A 55 -5.99 0.20 -17.64
CA ASP A 55 -6.00 1.10 -16.48
C ASP A 55 -5.60 0.36 -15.20
N PHE A 56 -6.20 -0.80 -14.94
CA PHE A 56 -5.84 -1.64 -13.80
C PHE A 56 -4.35 -1.97 -13.78
N GLY A 57 -3.76 -2.31 -14.94
CA GLY A 57 -2.34 -2.60 -15.05
C GLY A 57 -1.43 -1.39 -14.77
N GLN A 58 -1.83 -0.19 -15.18
CA GLN A 58 -1.10 1.05 -14.86
C GLN A 58 -1.19 1.37 -13.37
N GLU A 59 -2.39 1.38 -12.82
CA GLU A 59 -2.63 1.72 -11.42
C GLU A 59 -2.02 0.69 -10.47
N LEU A 60 -1.99 -0.59 -10.86
CA LEU A 60 -1.36 -1.65 -10.07
C LEU A 60 0.15 -1.46 -9.98
N ARG A 61 0.80 -0.97 -11.05
CA ARG A 61 2.23 -0.66 -11.02
C ARG A 61 2.51 0.48 -10.04
N ARG A 62 1.76 1.58 -10.15
CA ARG A 62 1.86 2.71 -9.23
C ARG A 62 1.64 2.30 -7.77
N TYR A 63 0.60 1.50 -7.52
CA TYR A 63 0.33 0.95 -6.19
C TYR A 63 1.51 0.13 -5.66
N LYS A 64 2.08 -0.77 -6.47
CA LYS A 64 3.22 -1.59 -6.05
C LYS A 64 4.48 -0.77 -5.76
N GLU A 65 4.78 0.23 -6.59
CA GLU A 65 5.92 1.14 -6.40
C GLU A 65 5.77 1.93 -5.09
N LEU A 66 4.57 2.44 -4.85
CA LEU A 66 4.24 3.17 -3.63
C LEU A 66 4.38 2.28 -2.39
N CYS A 67 3.82 1.07 -2.44
CA CYS A 67 3.95 0.11 -1.34
C CYS A 67 5.42 -0.27 -1.10
N ALA A 68 6.21 -0.53 -2.15
CA ALA A 68 7.62 -0.87 -2.00
C ALA A 68 8.43 0.25 -1.34
N HIS A 69 8.15 1.52 -1.68
CA HIS A 69 8.77 2.66 -1.02
C HIS A 69 8.42 2.73 0.48
N MET A 70 7.16 2.52 0.83
CA MET A 70 6.69 2.57 2.22
C MET A 70 7.24 1.40 3.04
N ASP A 71 7.27 0.20 2.45
CA ASP A 71 7.78 -1.02 3.07
C ASP A 71 9.29 -0.88 3.33
N GLY A 72 10.07 -0.31 2.39
CA GLY A 72 11.50 -0.06 2.58
C GLY A 72 11.81 0.85 3.78
N LEU A 73 10.96 1.83 4.08
CA LEU A 73 11.11 2.67 5.28
C LEU A 73 10.88 1.87 6.57
N ASN A 74 9.89 0.95 6.58
CA ASN A 74 9.66 0.09 7.73
C ASN A 74 10.78 -0.94 7.92
N GLU A 75 11.28 -1.51 6.82
CA GLU A 75 12.40 -2.44 6.86
C GLU A 75 13.64 -1.76 7.45
N ARG A 76 13.94 -0.52 7.04
CA ARG A 76 15.05 0.25 7.62
C ARG A 76 14.82 0.55 9.10
N LEU A 77 13.62 0.92 9.52
CA LEU A 77 13.29 1.13 10.92
C LEU A 77 13.46 -0.15 11.75
N ALA A 78 13.01 -1.30 11.24
CA ALA A 78 13.17 -2.58 11.91
C ALA A 78 14.66 -2.98 12.04
N GLN A 79 15.46 -2.74 10.99
CA GLN A 79 16.91 -2.96 11.03
C GLN A 79 17.62 -2.05 12.04
N LEU A 80 17.23 -0.78 12.12
CA LEU A 80 17.80 0.16 13.09
C LEU A 80 17.40 -0.21 14.51
N ALA A 81 16.16 -0.63 14.74
CA ALA A 81 15.70 -1.11 16.05
C ALA A 81 16.53 -2.32 16.51
N ALA A 82 16.72 -3.32 15.64
CA ALA A 82 17.55 -4.48 15.96
C ALA A 82 19.01 -4.10 16.26
N GLN A 83 19.60 -3.19 15.49
CA GLN A 83 20.98 -2.72 15.74
C GLN A 83 21.09 -1.93 17.06
N LEU A 84 20.07 -1.14 17.41
CA LEU A 84 20.03 -0.41 18.68
C LEU A 84 19.99 -1.38 19.88
N ASP A 85 19.30 -2.50 19.75
CA ASP A 85 19.25 -3.55 20.80
C ASP A 85 20.60 -4.26 20.98
N GLU A 86 21.48 -4.25 19.97
CA GLU A 86 22.78 -4.94 19.99
C GLU A 86 23.94 -4.09 20.51
N VAL A 87 23.81 -2.76 20.51
CA VAL A 87 24.91 -1.85 20.88
C VAL A 87 24.70 -1.18 22.25
N PRO A 88 25.77 -0.87 23.00
CA PRO A 88 25.63 -0.22 24.31
C PRO A 88 25.05 1.20 24.19
N GLU A 89 24.10 1.55 25.04
CA GLU A 89 23.39 2.84 25.02
C GLU A 89 24.33 4.06 25.17
N ASP A 90 25.42 3.91 25.93
CA ASP A 90 26.41 4.98 26.15
C ASP A 90 27.39 5.16 24.98
N SER A 91 27.28 4.35 23.93
CA SER A 91 28.20 4.40 22.79
C SER A 91 27.82 5.49 21.79
N ALA A 92 28.83 6.11 21.16
CA ALA A 92 28.61 7.04 20.05
C ALA A 92 27.88 6.37 18.86
N GLN A 93 28.04 5.06 18.70
CA GLN A 93 27.33 4.29 17.68
C GLN A 93 25.83 4.21 17.97
N TYR A 94 25.43 3.98 19.22
CA TYR A 94 24.03 4.00 19.63
C TYR A 94 23.39 5.35 19.33
N GLN A 95 24.07 6.46 19.70
CA GLN A 95 23.58 7.81 19.43
C GLN A 95 23.33 8.05 17.94
N ALA A 96 24.28 7.69 17.07
CA ALA A 96 24.13 7.84 15.62
C ALA A 96 22.96 7.00 15.05
N LEU A 97 22.81 5.74 15.50
CA LEU A 97 21.70 4.89 15.09
C LEU A 97 20.35 5.41 15.59
N ALA A 98 20.30 5.96 16.81
CA ALA A 98 19.09 6.51 17.41
C ALA A 98 18.65 7.79 16.70
N GLU A 99 19.60 8.64 16.29
CA GLU A 99 19.32 9.82 15.46
C GLU A 99 18.69 9.42 14.12
N GLU A 100 19.26 8.44 13.41
CA GLU A 100 18.70 7.95 12.13
C GLU A 100 17.31 7.34 12.34
N TYR A 101 17.13 6.54 13.39
CA TYR A 101 15.85 5.92 13.72
C TYR A 101 14.76 6.95 14.00
N ASN A 102 15.09 7.99 14.79
CA ASN A 102 14.16 9.08 15.07
C ASN A 102 13.83 9.89 13.82
N HIS A 103 14.82 10.18 12.97
CA HIS A 103 14.60 10.86 11.69
C HIS A 103 13.60 10.08 10.82
N LEU A 104 13.76 8.77 10.69
CA LEU A 104 12.82 7.95 9.91
C LEU A 104 11.42 7.89 10.54
N LYS A 105 11.31 7.93 11.87
CA LYS A 105 10.00 8.06 12.54
C LYS A 105 9.34 9.40 12.26
N ASP A 106 10.11 10.48 12.18
CA ASP A 106 9.60 11.79 11.83
C ASP A 106 9.16 11.85 10.37
N VAL A 107 9.90 11.22 9.45
CA VAL A 107 9.45 11.02 8.06
C VAL A 107 8.12 10.30 8.02
N LYS A 108 7.90 9.24 8.83
CA LYS A 108 6.59 8.56 8.88
C LYS A 108 5.44 9.42 9.43
N ARG A 109 5.77 10.43 10.24
CA ARG A 109 4.79 11.39 10.78
C ARG A 109 4.57 12.59 9.86
N SER A 110 5.41 12.75 8.84
CA SER A 110 5.34 13.86 7.92
C SER A 110 4.05 13.81 7.09
N PRO A 111 3.49 14.98 6.71
CA PRO A 111 2.29 15.03 5.89
C PRO A 111 2.49 14.30 4.56
N GLU A 112 3.68 14.35 3.97
CA GLU A 112 3.99 13.67 2.71
C GLU A 112 3.88 12.14 2.82
N TYR A 113 4.27 11.55 3.95
CA TYR A 113 4.09 10.12 4.19
C TYR A 113 2.62 9.77 4.43
N GLN A 114 1.88 10.62 5.14
CA GLN A 114 0.45 10.43 5.35
C GLN A 114 -0.35 10.56 4.05
N ASP A 115 0.03 11.47 3.16
CA ASP A 115 -0.55 11.62 1.83
C ASP A 115 -0.31 10.37 0.99
N LYS A 116 0.92 9.83 0.99
CA LYS A 116 1.25 8.55 0.34
C LYS A 116 0.46 7.37 0.91
N LYS A 117 0.21 7.36 2.22
CA LYS A 117 -0.64 6.35 2.87
C LYS A 117 -2.09 6.46 2.38
N GLN A 118 -2.64 7.67 2.31
CA GLN A 118 -3.98 7.90 1.79
C GLN A 118 -4.09 7.54 0.30
N GLU A 119 -3.08 7.90 -0.51
CA GLU A 119 -2.98 7.53 -1.92
C GLU A 119 -2.96 6.01 -2.11
N SER A 120 -2.20 5.29 -1.26
CA SER A 120 -2.14 3.83 -1.29
C SER A 120 -3.53 3.22 -1.06
N LYS A 121 -4.30 3.77 -0.11
CA LYS A 121 -5.67 3.35 0.17
C LYS A 121 -6.61 3.63 -1.00
N ALA A 122 -6.58 4.83 -1.55
CA ALA A 122 -7.40 5.20 -2.71
C ALA A 122 -7.09 4.32 -3.94
N LEU A 123 -5.81 4.09 -4.24
CA LEU A 123 -5.38 3.19 -5.32
C LEU A 123 -5.85 1.76 -5.09
N ARG A 124 -5.75 1.25 -3.86
CA ARG A 124 -6.28 -0.07 -3.50
C ARG A 124 -7.78 -0.15 -3.79
N ASN A 125 -8.57 0.80 -3.31
CA ASN A 125 -10.02 0.83 -3.51
C ASN A 125 -10.39 0.89 -5.00
N LYS A 126 -9.70 1.75 -5.77
CA LYS A 126 -9.83 1.83 -7.23
C LYS A 126 -9.54 0.48 -7.90
N LEU A 127 -8.42 -0.16 -7.55
CA LEU A 127 -8.02 -1.45 -8.11
C LEU A 127 -9.04 -2.54 -7.80
N PHE A 128 -9.54 -2.62 -6.57
CA PHE A 128 -10.59 -3.58 -6.20
C PHE A 128 -11.86 -3.36 -7.03
N HIS A 129 -12.28 -2.11 -7.20
CA HIS A 129 -13.46 -1.77 -7.98
C HIS A 129 -13.30 -2.14 -9.46
N ILE A 130 -12.20 -1.74 -10.10
CA ILE A 130 -11.95 -2.07 -11.52
C ILE A 130 -11.87 -3.60 -11.71
N LYS A 131 -11.19 -4.31 -10.80
CA LYS A 131 -11.11 -5.77 -10.83
C LYS A 131 -12.49 -6.41 -10.72
N ARG A 132 -13.37 -5.89 -9.86
CA ARG A 132 -14.75 -6.34 -9.74
C ARG A 132 -15.51 -6.12 -11.04
N MET A 133 -15.46 -4.93 -11.64
CA MET A 133 -16.15 -4.63 -12.90
C MET A 133 -15.72 -5.56 -14.04
N VAL A 134 -14.42 -5.83 -14.17
CA VAL A 134 -13.89 -6.79 -15.17
C VAL A 134 -14.34 -8.21 -14.87
N SER A 135 -14.26 -8.63 -13.59
CA SER A 135 -14.67 -9.98 -13.20
C SER A 135 -16.17 -10.22 -13.36
N ASP A 136 -17.00 -9.22 -13.12
CA ASP A 136 -18.45 -9.34 -13.26
C ASP A 136 -18.84 -9.45 -14.74
N TYR A 137 -18.18 -8.70 -15.62
CA TYR A 137 -18.35 -8.84 -17.08
C TYR A 137 -17.90 -10.19 -17.62
N ASP A 138 -16.76 -10.71 -17.15
CA ASP A 138 -16.21 -12.00 -17.61
C ASP A 138 -17.06 -13.22 -17.17
N LYS A 139 -17.97 -13.03 -16.22
CA LYS A 139 -18.89 -14.08 -15.73
C LYS A 139 -20.24 -14.08 -16.46
N LEU A 140 -20.56 -13.01 -17.19
CA LEU A 140 -21.77 -12.90 -18.02
C LEU A 140 -21.59 -13.74 -19.29
#